data_AF-A0A9E3JLG3-F1
#
_entry.id   AF-A0A9E3JLG3-F1
#
_cell.length_a   1.000
_cell.length_b   1.000
_cell.length_c   1.000
_cell.angle_alpha   90.00
_cell.angle_beta   90.00
_cell.angle_gamma   90.00
#
_symmetry.space_group_name_H-M   'P 1'
#
loop_
_entity.id
_entity.type
_entity.pdbx_description
1 polymer ?
#
loop_
_entity_poly.entity_id
_entity_poly.type
_entity_poly.pdbx_seq_one_letter_code
_entity_poly.pdbx_strand_id
1 'polypeptide(L)'
;MTPDELRAVAYFAVGVTSEGSNAGRDVSYRLSFAGNVRDGVMDPVGNSGYSFGTLQIDLGQHPDVARQMLDSYQRWAATQPDRAAVELTQANYDTTLEALQRTGRQMRAVGAHDIDRSNINRFFASDQGRAFVHGLDTQHVNGVTAEDAIRGNGDSALERLRRTDAYRNASEEDQAKLAGMFMKLQNQAGDGQWPGIMRRVEAGTLTSPDDVKTAIDALLPNQRNGDPDYIQSGADNTLRGVAVFNALRNASPDNPLSQAWTNVIANPLVGPVVAHQPNPANPDLGFQYDTVRSLFLSPEASQRFIHALDRGGTMSEGHPQPPNGRPQAGFYVSGNDFVHWNRDGHGMAYIAGQWSEIERSQITRTDRGNGVVDLNITRNGVAAPLLHIDPANPRCVLIRSSRVRRSRIPRLPACEDPVGVPVRPSATAPTNRLNGKAHPSGMEHSSSTIPHTRTTRCSRPCWAR
;
A
#
# COMPACT_ATOMS: atom_id res chain seq x y z
N MET A 1 -16.03 4.23 -2.31
CA MET A 1 -14.65 3.90 -2.74
C MET A 1 -14.64 3.31 -4.16
N THR A 2 -13.61 3.62 -4.94
CA THR A 2 -13.37 3.02 -6.27
C THR A 2 -12.66 1.65 -6.16
N PRO A 3 -12.63 0.82 -7.23
CA PRO A 3 -11.86 -0.43 -7.22
C PRO A 3 -10.36 -0.22 -6.94
N ASP A 4 -9.74 0.82 -7.49
CA ASP A 4 -8.32 1.08 -7.27
C ASP A 4 -8.04 1.60 -5.86
N GLU A 5 -8.97 2.33 -5.23
CA GLU A 5 -8.88 2.65 -3.81
C GLU A 5 -8.92 1.41 -2.92
N LEU A 6 -9.78 0.44 -3.24
CA LEU A 6 -9.84 -0.83 -2.52
C LEU A 6 -8.54 -1.64 -2.69
N ARG A 7 -7.99 -1.69 -3.91
CA ARG A 7 -6.68 -2.29 -4.17
C ARG A 7 -5.55 -1.57 -3.44
N ALA A 8 -5.60 -0.24 -3.35
CA ALA A 8 -4.61 0.54 -2.61
C ALA A 8 -4.68 0.25 -1.11
N VAL A 9 -5.87 0.16 -0.52
CA VAL A 9 -6.03 -0.27 0.89
C VAL A 9 -5.49 -1.70 1.08
N ALA A 10 -5.83 -2.63 0.20
CA ALA A 10 -5.31 -4.00 0.27
C ALA A 10 -3.78 -4.05 0.17
N TYR A 11 -3.18 -3.31 -0.76
CA TYR A 11 -1.74 -3.37 -0.98
C TYR A 11 -0.94 -2.63 0.10
N PHE A 12 -1.32 -1.38 0.41
CA PHE A 12 -0.53 -0.52 1.30
C PHE A 12 -0.92 -0.66 2.78
N ALA A 13 -2.22 -0.67 3.11
CA ALA A 13 -2.65 -0.73 4.50
C ALA A 13 -2.66 -2.17 5.04
N VAL A 14 -3.21 -3.13 4.28
CA VAL A 14 -3.18 -4.55 4.67
C VAL A 14 -1.79 -5.13 4.41
N GLY A 15 -1.23 -4.96 3.22
CA GLY A 15 0.09 -5.47 2.89
C GLY A 15 1.23 -4.71 3.60
N VAL A 16 1.64 -3.56 3.07
CA VAL A 16 2.87 -2.85 3.51
C VAL A 16 2.86 -2.53 5.01
N THR A 17 1.76 -2.00 5.55
CA THR A 17 1.72 -1.59 6.97
C THR A 17 1.66 -2.76 7.93
N SER A 18 0.79 -3.74 7.63
CA SER A 18 0.44 -4.79 8.60
C SER A 18 1.32 -6.04 8.47
N GLU A 19 1.76 -6.39 7.27
CA GLU A 19 2.52 -7.62 6.99
C GLU A 19 3.95 -7.31 6.50
N GLY A 20 4.08 -6.35 5.58
CA GLY A 20 5.33 -5.97 4.92
C GLY A 20 6.25 -5.04 5.74
N SER A 21 5.85 -4.67 6.97
CA SER A 21 6.64 -3.79 7.85
C SER A 21 7.03 -4.49 9.14
N ASN A 22 8.29 -4.36 9.53
CA ASN A 22 8.74 -4.71 10.88
C ASN A 22 9.42 -3.51 11.52
N ALA A 23 8.71 -2.88 12.46
CA ALA A 23 9.15 -1.70 13.18
C ALA A 23 9.67 -0.57 12.26
N GLY A 24 9.01 -0.35 11.13
CA GLY A 24 9.34 0.70 10.15
C GLY A 24 10.37 0.31 9.09
N ARG A 25 10.76 -0.96 9.01
CA ARG A 25 11.59 -1.52 7.93
C ARG A 25 10.71 -2.25 6.92
N ASP A 26 11.05 -2.16 5.63
CA ASP A 26 10.38 -2.97 4.61
C ASP A 26 10.96 -4.39 4.64
N VAL A 27 10.09 -5.38 4.79
CA VAL A 27 10.46 -6.80 4.91
C VAL A 27 9.91 -7.64 3.78
N SER A 28 9.26 -7.00 2.81
CA SER A 28 8.53 -7.65 1.72
C SER A 28 9.47 -8.42 0.78
N TYR A 29 10.69 -7.92 0.58
CA TYR A 29 11.69 -8.47 -0.35
C TYR A 29 12.81 -9.22 0.36
N ARG A 30 12.46 -10.00 1.38
CA ARG A 30 13.39 -10.90 2.08
C ARG A 30 12.66 -12.13 2.60
N LEU A 31 13.40 -13.25 2.68
CA LEU A 31 12.92 -14.46 3.31
C LEU A 31 12.93 -14.28 4.84
N SER A 32 11.72 -14.19 5.38
CA SER A 32 11.46 -14.03 6.80
C SER A 32 11.05 -15.36 7.44
N PHE A 33 11.20 -15.43 8.76
CA PHE A 33 10.76 -16.56 9.56
C PHE A 33 10.06 -16.02 10.80
N ALA A 34 8.81 -16.43 11.01
CA ALA A 34 8.04 -16.07 12.19
C ALA A 34 8.39 -17.05 13.34
N GLY A 35 9.43 -16.73 14.10
CA GLY A 35 9.92 -17.58 15.19
C GLY A 35 11.28 -17.13 15.73
N ASN A 36 11.83 -17.93 16.64
CA ASN A 36 13.18 -17.76 17.15
C ASN A 36 14.10 -18.80 16.53
N VAL A 37 15.35 -18.42 16.27
CA VAL A 37 16.41 -19.38 15.93
C VAL A 37 17.42 -19.38 17.06
N ARG A 38 17.64 -20.54 17.69
CA ARG A 38 18.59 -20.73 18.81
C ARG A 38 19.54 -21.85 18.44
N ASP A 39 20.83 -21.54 18.40
CA ASP A 39 21.88 -22.48 17.99
C ASP A 39 21.59 -23.15 16.62
N GLY A 40 20.99 -22.37 15.71
CA GLY A 40 20.57 -22.82 14.39
C GLY A 40 19.23 -23.56 14.36
N VAL A 41 18.67 -23.99 15.49
CA VAL A 41 17.37 -24.68 15.58
C VAL A 41 16.23 -23.69 15.56
N MET A 42 15.21 -23.98 14.75
CA MET A 42 14.04 -23.13 14.55
C MET A 42 12.92 -23.46 15.54
N ASP A 43 12.42 -22.43 16.23
CA ASP A 43 11.22 -22.47 17.08
C ASP A 43 10.16 -21.52 16.52
N PRO A 44 9.26 -22.00 15.64
CA PRO A 44 8.28 -21.17 14.96
C PRO A 44 7.21 -20.64 15.92
N VAL A 45 6.52 -19.57 15.51
CA VAL A 45 5.26 -19.13 16.10
C VAL A 45 4.11 -19.86 15.42
N GLY A 46 3.24 -20.52 16.20
CA GLY A 46 2.07 -21.21 15.66
C GLY A 46 2.43 -22.27 14.60
N ASN A 47 1.76 -22.24 13.46
CA ASN A 47 2.04 -23.14 12.33
C ASN A 47 2.83 -22.46 11.19
N SER A 48 3.37 -21.27 11.44
CA SER A 48 4.02 -20.47 10.40
C SER A 48 5.34 -21.06 9.94
N GLY A 49 5.58 -21.04 8.63
CA GLY A 49 6.83 -21.44 7.99
C GLY A 49 7.72 -20.24 7.64
N TYR A 50 8.55 -20.42 6.61
CA TYR A 50 9.20 -19.29 5.95
C TYR A 50 8.19 -18.47 5.18
N SER A 51 8.38 -17.14 5.12
CA SER A 51 7.49 -16.25 4.40
C SER A 51 8.23 -15.10 3.72
N PHE A 52 7.59 -14.50 2.73
CA PHE A 52 8.04 -13.28 2.06
C PHE A 52 6.85 -12.53 1.46
N GLY A 53 7.08 -11.34 0.91
CA GLY A 53 6.07 -10.58 0.17
C GLY A 53 5.34 -9.54 1.00
N THR A 54 4.68 -8.62 0.30
CA THR A 54 4.00 -7.49 0.93
C THR A 54 2.76 -7.95 1.70
N LEU A 55 2.07 -8.98 1.23
CA LEU A 55 0.93 -9.61 1.93
C LEU A 55 1.32 -10.86 2.74
N GLN A 56 2.63 -11.12 2.88
CA GLN A 56 3.22 -12.26 3.59
C GLN A 56 2.67 -13.62 3.16
N ILE A 57 3.30 -14.20 2.14
CA ILE A 57 3.02 -15.56 1.67
C ILE A 57 3.79 -16.55 2.53
N ASP A 58 3.07 -17.41 3.26
CA ASP A 58 3.66 -18.51 4.03
C ASP A 58 3.92 -19.72 3.12
N LEU A 59 5.20 -20.05 2.91
CA LEU A 59 5.62 -21.13 2.01
C LEU A 59 5.26 -22.53 2.50
N GLY A 60 5.07 -22.70 3.81
CA GLY A 60 4.58 -23.95 4.39
C GLY A 60 3.09 -24.17 4.12
N GLN A 61 2.32 -23.10 3.92
CA GLN A 61 0.92 -23.18 3.49
C GLN A 61 0.77 -23.18 1.96
N HIS A 62 1.77 -22.67 1.24
CA HIS A 62 1.80 -22.58 -0.22
C HIS A 62 3.02 -23.30 -0.82
N PRO A 63 3.06 -24.64 -0.77
CA PRO A 63 4.22 -25.42 -1.21
C PRO A 63 4.50 -25.30 -2.72
N ASP A 64 3.47 -24.98 -3.51
CA ASP A 64 3.59 -24.67 -4.93
C ASP A 64 4.36 -23.35 -5.15
N VAL A 65 4.10 -22.32 -4.33
CA VAL A 65 4.82 -21.05 -4.38
C VAL A 65 6.28 -21.22 -3.97
N ALA A 66 6.58 -22.09 -3.00
CA ALA A 66 7.96 -22.40 -2.62
C ALA A 66 8.79 -22.91 -3.82
N ARG A 67 8.20 -23.79 -4.64
CA ARG A 67 8.83 -24.28 -5.87
C ARG A 67 8.98 -23.18 -6.91
N GLN A 68 7.93 -22.41 -7.17
CA GLN A 68 7.97 -21.30 -8.13
C GLN A 68 9.04 -20.25 -7.77
N MET A 69 9.21 -19.99 -6.46
CA MET A 69 10.24 -19.09 -5.93
C MET A 69 11.64 -19.64 -6.21
N LEU A 70 11.91 -20.91 -5.88
CA LEU A 70 13.20 -21.55 -6.13
C LEU A 70 13.53 -21.67 -7.63
N ASP A 71 12.53 -21.93 -8.47
CA ASP A 71 12.72 -21.95 -9.93
C ASP A 71 13.07 -20.56 -10.48
N SER A 72 12.45 -19.52 -9.92
CA SER A 72 12.74 -18.13 -10.29
C SER A 72 14.13 -17.70 -9.79
N TYR A 73 14.51 -18.14 -8.59
CA TYR A 73 15.85 -18.00 -8.05
C TYR A 73 16.90 -18.66 -8.95
N GLN A 74 16.71 -19.92 -9.36
CA GLN A 74 17.67 -20.63 -10.23
C GLN A 74 17.84 -19.93 -11.58
N ARG A 75 16.74 -19.45 -12.18
CA ARG A 75 16.78 -18.65 -13.41
C ARG A 75 17.58 -17.36 -13.23
N TRP A 76 17.42 -16.67 -12.11
CA TRP A 76 18.22 -15.49 -11.78
C TRP A 76 19.69 -15.84 -11.54
N ALA A 77 19.96 -16.88 -10.76
CA ALA A 77 21.31 -17.34 -10.40
C ALA A 77 22.15 -17.67 -11.65
N ALA A 78 21.54 -18.31 -12.65
CA ALA A 78 22.17 -18.63 -13.93
C ALA A 78 22.67 -17.41 -14.73
N THR A 79 22.13 -16.21 -14.44
CA THR A 79 22.53 -14.95 -15.10
C THR A 79 23.57 -14.15 -14.31
N GLN A 80 23.94 -14.60 -13.10
CA GLN A 80 24.86 -13.86 -12.25
C GLN A 80 26.32 -14.06 -12.68
N PRO A 81 27.17 -13.02 -12.57
CA PRO A 81 28.61 -13.14 -12.85
C PRO A 81 29.29 -14.20 -11.98
N ASP A 82 28.83 -14.37 -10.75
CA ASP A 82 29.32 -15.33 -9.75
C ASP A 82 28.44 -16.59 -9.68
N ARG A 83 27.83 -17.01 -10.80
CA ARG A 83 26.89 -18.16 -10.87
C ARG A 83 27.35 -19.39 -10.08
N ALA A 84 28.65 -19.72 -10.11
CA ALA A 84 29.18 -20.91 -9.44
C ALA A 84 29.03 -20.87 -7.90
N ALA A 85 28.88 -19.68 -7.32
CA ALA A 85 28.66 -19.48 -5.89
C ALA A 85 27.17 -19.38 -5.50
N VAL A 86 26.29 -19.04 -6.45
CA VAL A 86 24.87 -18.79 -6.18
C VAL A 86 23.94 -19.88 -6.73
N GLU A 87 24.30 -20.56 -7.80
CA GLU A 87 23.47 -21.61 -8.39
C GLU A 87 23.46 -22.85 -7.50
N LEU A 88 22.26 -23.36 -7.19
CA LEU A 88 22.10 -24.58 -6.41
C LEU A 88 22.34 -25.79 -7.28
N THR A 89 23.09 -26.77 -6.75
CA THR A 89 23.07 -28.14 -7.28
C THR A 89 21.67 -28.74 -7.07
N GLN A 90 21.33 -29.80 -7.81
CA GLN A 90 20.03 -30.46 -7.67
C GLN A 90 19.77 -30.91 -6.21
N ALA A 91 20.78 -31.47 -5.53
CA ALA A 91 20.66 -31.88 -4.14
C ALA A 91 20.41 -30.70 -3.18
N ASN A 92 21.08 -29.56 -3.41
CA ASN A 92 20.87 -28.35 -2.61
C ASN A 92 19.50 -27.73 -2.90
N TYR A 93 19.05 -27.76 -4.15
CA TYR A 93 17.71 -27.32 -4.55
C TYR A 93 16.65 -28.13 -3.80
N ASP A 94 16.71 -29.46 -3.86
CA ASP A 94 15.71 -30.34 -3.24
C ASP A 94 15.68 -30.16 -1.70
N THR A 95 16.85 -30.07 -1.08
CA THR A 95 16.98 -29.82 0.37
C THR A 95 16.41 -28.46 0.77
N THR A 96 16.69 -27.42 -0.02
CA THR A 96 16.17 -26.06 0.23
C THR A 96 14.66 -26.03 0.02
N LEU A 97 14.16 -26.67 -1.03
CA LEU A 97 12.72 -26.75 -1.31
C LEU A 97 11.97 -27.41 -0.17
N GLU A 98 12.45 -28.56 0.30
CA GLU A 98 11.84 -29.25 1.43
C GLU A 98 11.82 -28.35 2.67
N ALA A 99 12.93 -27.66 2.97
CA ALA A 99 13.00 -26.74 4.10
C ALA A 99 12.00 -25.59 4.01
N LEU A 100 11.84 -24.99 2.83
CA LEU A 100 10.87 -23.91 2.58
C LEU A 100 9.41 -24.37 2.70
N GLN A 101 9.12 -25.62 2.31
CA GLN A 101 7.78 -26.19 2.33
C GLN A 101 7.31 -26.65 3.72
N ARG A 102 8.18 -26.62 4.75
CA ARG A 102 7.78 -27.03 6.10
C ARG A 102 6.87 -25.99 6.74
N THR A 103 5.77 -26.48 7.30
CA THR A 103 4.96 -25.74 8.27
C THR A 103 5.66 -25.66 9.63
N GLY A 104 5.26 -24.71 10.47
CA GLY A 104 5.83 -24.57 11.81
C GLY A 104 5.66 -25.84 12.68
N ARG A 105 4.58 -26.60 12.51
CA ARG A 105 4.43 -27.91 13.17
C ARG A 105 5.47 -28.93 12.70
N GLN A 106 5.70 -29.02 11.40
CA GLN A 106 6.70 -29.93 10.84
C GLN A 106 8.12 -29.54 11.27
N MET A 107 8.43 -28.24 11.27
CA MET A 107 9.73 -27.74 11.76
C MET A 107 10.02 -28.17 13.20
N ARG A 108 9.04 -28.03 14.12
CA ARG A 108 9.20 -28.47 15.51
C ARG A 108 9.36 -29.98 15.62
N ALA A 109 8.58 -30.75 14.86
CA ALA A 109 8.60 -32.21 14.91
C ALA A 109 9.96 -32.80 14.54
N VAL A 110 10.70 -32.14 13.64
CA VAL A 110 12.00 -32.63 13.15
C VAL A 110 13.20 -31.87 13.72
N GLY A 111 12.98 -30.89 14.61
CA GLY A 111 14.05 -30.01 15.08
C GLY A 111 14.75 -29.29 13.93
N ALA A 112 13.98 -28.69 13.02
CA ALA A 112 14.51 -28.10 11.80
C ALA A 112 15.56 -27.01 12.09
N HIS A 113 16.61 -26.98 11.27
CA HIS A 113 17.61 -25.92 11.29
C HIS A 113 17.29 -24.84 10.25
N ASP A 114 17.68 -23.61 10.57
CA ASP A 114 17.57 -22.46 9.67
C ASP A 114 18.43 -22.66 8.42
N ILE A 115 17.93 -22.24 7.26
CA ILE A 115 18.71 -22.28 6.02
C ILE A 115 19.59 -21.03 5.91
N ASP A 116 20.68 -21.10 5.14
CA ASP A 116 21.36 -19.88 4.71
C ASP A 116 20.48 -19.15 3.68
N ARG A 117 20.04 -17.95 4.05
CA ARG A 117 19.14 -17.12 3.25
C ARG A 117 19.88 -16.09 2.41
N SER A 118 21.20 -16.00 2.50
CA SER A 118 21.98 -14.88 1.97
C SER A 118 21.77 -14.70 0.47
N ASN A 119 21.90 -15.78 -0.32
CA ASN A 119 21.69 -15.71 -1.76
C ASN A 119 20.22 -15.55 -2.15
N ILE A 120 19.29 -16.18 -1.41
CA ILE A 120 17.85 -16.00 -1.65
C ILE A 120 17.43 -14.54 -1.40
N ASN A 121 17.97 -13.91 -0.35
CA ASN A 121 17.74 -12.50 -0.06
C ASN A 121 18.41 -11.59 -1.10
N ARG A 122 19.56 -11.97 -1.64
CA ARG A 122 20.16 -11.27 -2.79
C ARG A 122 19.27 -11.35 -4.03
N PHE A 123 18.66 -12.51 -4.30
CA PHE A 123 17.64 -12.64 -5.34
C PHE A 123 16.46 -11.71 -5.08
N PHE A 124 15.86 -11.76 -3.89
CA PHE A 124 14.72 -10.89 -3.58
C PHE A 124 15.04 -9.39 -3.64
N ALA A 125 16.29 -9.00 -3.35
CA ALA A 125 16.73 -7.62 -3.50
C ALA A 125 16.88 -7.17 -4.96
N SER A 126 17.06 -8.09 -5.91
CA SER A 126 17.19 -7.81 -7.35
C SER A 126 15.85 -7.43 -8.00
N ASP A 127 15.90 -6.77 -9.16
CA ASP A 127 14.69 -6.44 -9.92
C ASP A 127 13.88 -7.68 -10.28
N GLN A 128 14.52 -8.79 -10.68
CA GLN A 128 13.81 -10.03 -10.99
C GLN A 128 13.08 -10.58 -9.75
N GLY A 129 13.72 -10.55 -8.58
CA GLY A 129 13.11 -10.99 -7.33
C GLY A 129 11.97 -10.08 -6.88
N ARG A 130 12.17 -8.76 -6.92
CA ARG A 130 11.11 -7.77 -6.60
C ARG A 130 9.91 -7.91 -7.53
N ALA A 131 10.14 -8.10 -8.83
CA ALA A 131 9.07 -8.34 -9.81
C ALA A 131 8.33 -9.66 -9.55
N PHE A 132 9.04 -10.74 -9.21
CA PHE A 132 8.44 -12.02 -8.84
C PHE A 132 7.52 -11.88 -7.61
N VAL A 133 8.05 -11.29 -6.54
CA VAL A 133 7.28 -11.05 -5.30
C VAL A 133 6.06 -10.20 -5.58
N HIS A 134 6.23 -9.10 -6.32
CA HIS A 134 5.14 -8.20 -6.65
C HIS A 134 4.06 -8.86 -7.53
N GLY A 135 4.45 -9.76 -8.44
CA GLY A 135 3.50 -10.53 -9.24
C GLY A 135 2.58 -11.40 -8.37
N LEU A 136 3.13 -12.04 -7.33
CA LEU A 136 2.35 -12.81 -6.38
C LEU A 136 1.48 -11.91 -5.48
N ASP A 137 2.03 -10.80 -4.98
CA ASP A 137 1.26 -9.82 -4.20
C ASP A 137 0.05 -9.31 -5.01
N THR A 138 0.23 -9.01 -6.29
CA THR A 138 -0.83 -8.55 -7.19
C THR A 138 -1.92 -9.60 -7.38
N GLN A 139 -1.56 -10.88 -7.54
CA GLN A 139 -2.54 -11.98 -7.59
C GLN A 139 -3.35 -12.05 -6.29
N HIS A 140 -2.66 -11.92 -5.16
CA HIS A 140 -3.31 -11.96 -3.84
C HIS A 140 -4.27 -10.77 -3.65
N VAL A 141 -3.84 -9.53 -3.95
CA VAL A 141 -4.70 -8.34 -3.87
C VAL A 141 -5.95 -8.54 -4.73
N ASN A 142 -5.78 -8.97 -5.98
CA ASN A 142 -6.92 -9.19 -6.87
C ASN A 142 -7.89 -10.25 -6.33
N GLY A 143 -7.40 -11.27 -5.60
CA GLY A 143 -8.24 -12.27 -4.94
C GLY A 143 -9.05 -11.70 -3.77
N VAL A 144 -8.43 -10.91 -2.88
CA VAL A 144 -9.12 -10.33 -1.71
C VAL A 144 -10.03 -9.15 -2.06
N THR A 145 -9.78 -8.50 -3.21
CA THR A 145 -10.64 -7.46 -3.76
C THR A 145 -11.56 -7.94 -4.88
N ALA A 146 -11.61 -9.25 -5.15
CA ALA A 146 -12.44 -9.80 -6.20
C ALA A 146 -13.93 -9.52 -5.90
N GLU A 147 -14.65 -9.14 -6.95
CA GLU A 147 -16.11 -9.00 -6.91
C GLU A 147 -16.71 -9.93 -7.96
N ASP A 148 -17.55 -10.87 -7.51
CA ASP A 148 -18.48 -11.57 -8.40
C ASP A 148 -19.85 -10.85 -8.40
N ALA A 149 -20.47 -10.80 -9.58
CA ALA A 149 -21.83 -10.31 -9.73
C ALA A 149 -22.87 -11.32 -9.19
N ILE A 150 -22.49 -12.59 -9.01
CA ILE A 150 -23.38 -13.69 -8.63
C ILE A 150 -23.28 -13.97 -7.13
N ARG A 151 -24.36 -13.71 -6.40
CA ARG A 151 -24.45 -13.95 -4.95
C ARG A 151 -24.37 -15.44 -4.60
N GLY A 152 -23.52 -15.79 -3.65
CA GLY A 152 -23.47 -17.10 -3.00
C GLY A 152 -22.53 -18.11 -3.67
N ASN A 153 -21.58 -17.64 -4.48
CA ASN A 153 -20.65 -18.47 -5.25
C ASN A 153 -19.21 -18.36 -4.75
N GLY A 154 -19.00 -18.22 -3.43
CA GLY A 154 -17.66 -18.00 -2.88
C GLY A 154 -17.28 -16.52 -2.82
N ASP A 155 -18.26 -15.64 -2.61
CA ASP A 155 -18.10 -14.20 -2.43
C ASP A 155 -16.94 -13.88 -1.46
N SER A 156 -16.09 -12.93 -1.83
CA SER A 156 -15.06 -12.41 -0.92
C SER A 156 -15.70 -11.70 0.28
N ALA A 157 -14.94 -11.54 1.36
CA ALA A 157 -15.37 -10.77 2.52
C ALA A 157 -15.74 -9.34 2.14
N LEU A 158 -14.97 -8.72 1.24
CA LEU A 158 -15.20 -7.37 0.76
C LEU A 158 -16.48 -7.26 -0.09
N GLU A 159 -16.70 -8.21 -0.99
CA GLU A 159 -17.90 -8.22 -1.85
C GLU A 159 -19.18 -8.26 -1.01
N ARG A 160 -19.23 -9.11 0.02
CA ARG A 160 -20.38 -9.16 0.94
C ARG A 160 -20.52 -7.89 1.75
N LEU A 161 -19.41 -7.36 2.28
CA LEU A 161 -19.40 -6.13 3.07
C LEU A 161 -20.03 -4.98 2.30
N ARG A 162 -19.64 -4.80 1.03
CA ARG A 162 -20.10 -3.69 0.17
C ARG A 162 -21.61 -3.67 -0.09
N ARG A 163 -22.28 -4.81 0.12
CA ARG A 163 -23.75 -4.93 -0.01
C ARG A 163 -24.51 -4.55 1.27
N THR A 164 -23.81 -4.37 2.39
CA THR A 164 -24.44 -4.07 3.69
C THR A 164 -24.76 -2.59 3.84
N ASP A 165 -25.72 -2.27 4.69
CA ASP A 165 -26.05 -0.87 5.01
C ASP A 165 -24.95 -0.22 5.84
N ALA A 166 -24.28 -0.98 6.72
CA ALA A 166 -23.12 -0.52 7.48
C ALA A 166 -22.02 0.06 6.58
N TYR A 167 -21.75 -0.58 5.43
CA TYR A 167 -20.78 -0.06 4.47
C TYR A 167 -21.33 1.06 3.58
N ARG A 168 -22.55 0.88 3.03
CA ARG A 168 -23.12 1.84 2.07
C ARG A 168 -23.45 3.19 2.68
N ASN A 169 -23.78 3.21 3.97
CA ASN A 169 -24.12 4.44 4.71
C ASN A 169 -22.91 5.04 5.45
N ALA A 170 -21.77 4.36 5.47
CA ALA A 170 -20.55 4.85 6.10
C ALA A 170 -19.91 6.02 5.31
N SER A 171 -19.16 6.86 6.02
CA SER A 171 -18.26 7.84 5.40
C SER A 171 -17.21 7.13 4.54
N GLU A 172 -16.57 7.82 3.61
CA GLU A 172 -15.51 7.21 2.78
C GLU A 172 -14.33 6.71 3.63
N GLU A 173 -14.00 7.42 4.71
CA GLU A 173 -12.97 7.00 5.66
C GLU A 173 -13.36 5.71 6.40
N ASP A 174 -14.62 5.60 6.79
CA ASP A 174 -15.14 4.43 7.48
C ASP A 174 -15.34 3.24 6.54
N GLN A 175 -15.67 3.49 5.27
CA GLN A 175 -15.60 2.48 4.21
C GLN A 175 -14.19 1.89 4.11
N ALA A 176 -13.15 2.72 4.14
CA ALA A 176 -11.76 2.25 4.09
C ALA A 176 -11.40 1.42 5.33
N LYS A 177 -11.85 1.82 6.53
CA LYS A 177 -11.65 1.05 7.78
C LYS A 177 -12.33 -0.33 7.71
N LEU A 178 -13.62 -0.36 7.33
CA LEU A 178 -14.38 -1.60 7.20
C LEU A 178 -13.75 -2.53 6.16
N ALA A 179 -13.44 -2.00 4.97
CA ALA A 179 -12.80 -2.78 3.90
C ALA A 179 -11.45 -3.34 4.37
N GLY A 180 -10.59 -2.51 4.96
CA GLY A 180 -9.29 -2.91 5.48
C GLY A 180 -9.40 -4.06 6.49
N MET A 181 -10.27 -3.94 7.49
CA MET A 181 -10.46 -4.99 8.49
C MET A 181 -10.94 -6.32 7.88
N PHE A 182 -11.92 -6.30 6.97
CA PHE A 182 -12.42 -7.54 6.36
C PHE A 182 -11.41 -8.18 5.40
N MET A 183 -10.67 -7.38 4.62
CA MET A 183 -9.58 -7.90 3.78
C MET A 183 -8.46 -8.51 4.64
N LYS A 184 -8.10 -7.88 5.77
CA LYS A 184 -7.09 -8.40 6.70
C LYS A 184 -7.54 -9.71 7.35
N LEU A 185 -8.80 -9.81 7.80
CA LEU A 185 -9.34 -11.05 8.35
C LEU A 185 -9.30 -12.19 7.32
N GLN A 186 -9.68 -11.91 6.07
CA GLN A 186 -9.61 -12.89 4.99
C GLN A 186 -8.15 -13.29 4.71
N ASN A 187 -7.21 -12.34 4.69
CA ASN A 187 -5.77 -12.62 4.51
C ASN A 187 -5.21 -13.54 5.61
N GLN A 188 -5.53 -13.27 6.88
CA GLN A 188 -4.94 -13.97 8.01
C GLN A 188 -5.59 -15.32 8.33
N ALA A 189 -6.88 -15.48 8.06
CA ALA A 189 -7.64 -16.63 8.54
C ALA A 189 -8.43 -17.37 7.44
N GLY A 190 -8.32 -16.94 6.17
CA GLY A 190 -9.20 -17.42 5.12
C GLY A 190 -10.66 -17.32 5.56
N ASP A 191 -11.45 -18.36 5.32
CA ASP A 191 -12.86 -18.42 5.72
C ASP A 191 -13.13 -18.77 7.19
N GLY A 192 -12.09 -18.79 8.03
CA GLY A 192 -12.21 -19.22 9.42
C GLY A 192 -12.95 -18.21 10.33
N GLN A 193 -12.69 -16.91 10.15
CA GLN A 193 -13.09 -15.89 11.13
C GLN A 193 -14.05 -14.82 10.58
N TRP A 194 -13.80 -14.30 9.38
CA TRP A 194 -14.61 -13.23 8.81
C TRP A 194 -16.10 -13.58 8.60
N PRO A 195 -16.52 -14.84 8.28
CA PRO A 195 -17.94 -15.10 8.02
C PRO A 195 -18.83 -14.91 9.24
N GLY A 196 -18.30 -15.14 10.46
CA GLY A 196 -19.03 -14.92 11.70
C GLY A 196 -19.31 -13.45 11.97
N ILE A 197 -18.30 -12.60 11.79
CA ILE A 197 -18.43 -11.14 11.89
C ILE A 197 -19.35 -10.61 10.79
N MET A 198 -19.21 -11.10 9.55
CA MET A 198 -20.05 -10.68 8.43
C MET A 198 -21.54 -10.94 8.67
N ARG A 199 -21.92 -12.11 9.19
CA ARG A 199 -23.32 -12.40 9.52
C ARG A 199 -23.91 -11.39 10.50
N ARG A 200 -23.10 -10.88 11.43
CA ARG A 200 -23.53 -9.88 12.42
C ARG A 200 -23.69 -8.49 11.79
N VAL A 201 -22.84 -8.12 10.84
CA VAL A 201 -22.98 -6.90 10.03
C VAL A 201 -24.23 -6.99 9.14
N GLU A 202 -24.43 -8.11 8.44
CA GLU A 202 -25.61 -8.36 7.60
C GLU A 202 -26.92 -8.35 8.40
N ALA A 203 -26.89 -8.80 9.65
CA ALA A 203 -28.03 -8.74 10.57
C ALA A 203 -28.25 -7.34 11.19
N GLY A 204 -27.40 -6.36 10.90
CA GLY A 204 -27.49 -5.01 11.45
C GLY A 204 -27.11 -4.90 12.93
N THR A 205 -26.42 -5.91 13.49
CA THR A 205 -25.96 -5.90 14.89
C THR A 205 -24.58 -5.27 15.08
N LEU A 206 -23.84 -5.09 13.99
CA LEU A 206 -22.59 -4.33 13.92
C LEU A 206 -22.79 -3.29 12.81
N THR A 207 -22.87 -2.01 13.18
CA THR A 207 -23.30 -0.95 12.24
C THR A 207 -22.23 0.09 11.96
N SER A 208 -21.10 0.04 12.68
CA SER A 208 -19.98 0.97 12.55
C SER A 208 -18.63 0.24 12.48
N PRO A 209 -17.54 0.91 12.03
CA PRO A 209 -16.19 0.37 12.13
C PRO A 209 -15.79 0.00 13.56
N ASP A 210 -16.19 0.78 14.56
CA ASP A 210 -15.83 0.55 15.96
C ASP A 210 -16.52 -0.71 16.51
N ASP A 211 -17.77 -0.96 16.13
CA ASP A 211 -18.47 -2.21 16.47
C ASP A 211 -17.78 -3.42 15.85
N VAL A 212 -17.42 -3.31 14.57
CA VAL A 212 -16.70 -4.38 13.86
C VAL A 212 -15.35 -4.63 14.51
N LYS A 213 -14.60 -3.57 14.86
CA LYS A 213 -13.31 -3.67 15.54
C LYS A 213 -13.44 -4.36 16.89
N THR A 214 -14.40 -3.91 17.71
CA THR A 214 -14.68 -4.53 19.02
C THR A 214 -15.04 -6.02 18.87
N ALA A 215 -15.79 -6.36 17.83
CA ALA A 215 -16.15 -7.75 17.55
C ALA A 215 -14.95 -8.61 17.10
N ILE A 216 -13.99 -8.02 16.37
CA ILE A 216 -12.73 -8.65 15.98
C ILE A 216 -11.85 -8.90 17.21
N ASP A 217 -11.71 -7.91 18.09
CA ASP A 217 -10.89 -8.00 19.30
C ASP A 217 -11.39 -9.07 20.28
N ALA A 218 -12.68 -9.42 20.20
CA ALA A 218 -13.29 -10.46 21.01
C ALA A 218 -13.20 -11.87 20.40
N LEU A 219 -12.64 -12.04 19.19
CA LEU A 219 -12.61 -13.35 18.51
C LEU A 219 -11.71 -14.36 19.22
N LEU A 220 -10.55 -13.92 19.69
CA LEU A 220 -9.56 -14.74 20.35
C LEU A 220 -9.14 -14.08 21.67
N PRO A 221 -8.81 -14.87 22.71
CA PRO A 221 -8.27 -14.30 23.92
C PRO A 221 -6.88 -13.72 23.65
N ASN A 222 -6.59 -12.59 24.31
CA ASN A 222 -5.24 -12.04 24.37
C ASN A 222 -4.22 -13.08 24.88
N GLN A 223 -2.96 -12.82 24.56
CA GLN A 223 -1.85 -13.61 25.05
C GLN A 223 -1.75 -13.55 26.58
N ARG A 224 -1.07 -14.52 27.19
CA ARG A 224 -0.97 -14.62 28.66
C ARG A 224 -0.36 -13.38 29.34
N ASN A 225 0.45 -12.62 28.62
CA ASN A 225 1.07 -11.38 29.07
C ASN A 225 0.17 -10.14 28.89
N GLY A 226 -1.05 -10.31 28.39
CA GLY A 226 -2.01 -9.24 28.11
C GLY A 226 -1.92 -8.66 26.70
N ASP A 227 -0.90 -9.02 25.92
CA ASP A 227 -0.73 -8.51 24.56
C ASP A 227 -1.86 -8.99 23.64
N PRO A 228 -2.25 -8.18 22.64
CA PRO A 228 -3.22 -8.58 21.62
C PRO A 228 -2.86 -9.91 20.95
N ASP A 229 -3.89 -10.65 20.53
CA ASP A 229 -3.70 -11.80 19.66
C ASP A 229 -3.35 -11.37 18.22
N TYR A 230 -3.05 -12.33 17.35
CA TYR A 230 -2.58 -12.05 15.99
C TYR A 230 -3.67 -11.47 15.07
N ILE A 231 -4.95 -11.75 15.34
CA ILE A 231 -6.10 -11.18 14.63
C ILE A 231 -6.31 -9.73 15.05
N GLN A 232 -6.37 -9.45 16.36
CA GLN A 232 -6.48 -8.08 16.87
C GLN A 232 -5.32 -7.20 16.39
N SER A 233 -4.07 -7.62 16.61
CA SER A 233 -2.89 -6.85 16.20
C SER A 233 -2.82 -6.66 14.69
N GLY A 234 -3.26 -7.65 13.91
CA GLY A 234 -3.41 -7.54 12.47
C GLY A 234 -4.36 -6.43 12.06
N ALA A 235 -5.57 -6.40 12.65
CA ALA A 235 -6.57 -5.36 12.41
C ALA A 235 -6.07 -3.97 12.86
N ASP A 236 -5.43 -3.87 14.03
CA ASP A 236 -4.84 -2.62 14.54
C ASP A 236 -3.82 -2.04 13.55
N ASN A 237 -2.87 -2.86 13.09
CA ASN A 237 -1.86 -2.39 12.12
C ASN A 237 -2.48 -2.00 10.78
N THR A 238 -3.50 -2.72 10.32
CA THR A 238 -4.23 -2.33 9.10
C THR A 238 -4.95 -0.99 9.27
N LEU A 239 -5.60 -0.74 10.41
CA LEU A 239 -6.26 0.55 10.68
C LEU A 239 -5.27 1.70 10.76
N ARG A 240 -4.06 1.48 11.30
CA ARG A 240 -2.96 2.45 11.26
C ARG A 240 -2.58 2.80 9.81
N GLY A 241 -2.51 1.80 8.93
CA GLY A 241 -2.28 2.00 7.50
C GLY A 241 -3.44 2.72 6.81
N VAL A 242 -4.69 2.38 7.13
CA VAL A 242 -5.88 3.07 6.61
C VAL A 242 -5.87 4.55 6.99
N ALA A 243 -5.37 4.90 8.16
CA ALA A 243 -5.22 6.31 8.55
C ALA A 243 -4.25 7.07 7.64
N VAL A 244 -3.15 6.45 7.19
CA VAL A 244 -2.24 7.04 6.18
C VAL A 244 -2.94 7.15 4.82
N PHE A 245 -3.66 6.12 4.40
CA PHE A 245 -4.46 6.15 3.17
C PHE A 245 -5.45 7.32 3.18
N ASN A 246 -6.20 7.50 4.26
CA ASN A 246 -7.16 8.60 4.40
C ASN A 246 -6.45 9.96 4.44
N ALA A 247 -5.30 10.07 5.12
CA ALA A 247 -4.51 11.30 5.11
C ALA A 247 -4.02 11.68 3.70
N LEU A 248 -3.55 10.71 2.91
CA LEU A 248 -3.13 10.95 1.52
C LEU A 248 -4.32 11.27 0.60
N ARG A 249 -5.44 10.55 0.75
CA ARG A 249 -6.70 10.80 0.02
C ARG A 249 -7.22 12.22 0.25
N ASN A 250 -7.12 12.70 1.48
CA ASN A 250 -7.63 14.01 1.89
C ASN A 250 -6.57 15.12 1.86
N ALA A 251 -5.35 14.82 1.38
CA ALA A 251 -4.27 15.79 1.31
C ALA A 251 -4.65 16.98 0.44
N SER A 252 -4.27 18.18 0.88
CA SER A 252 -4.55 19.43 0.15
C SER A 252 -4.00 19.34 -1.28
N PRO A 253 -4.67 19.92 -2.30
CA PRO A 253 -4.11 20.00 -3.64
C PRO A 253 -2.74 20.70 -3.71
N ASP A 254 -2.43 21.57 -2.73
CA ASP A 254 -1.13 22.24 -2.61
C ASP A 254 -0.05 21.36 -1.96
N ASN A 255 -0.42 20.23 -1.35
CA ASN A 255 0.50 19.26 -0.79
C ASN A 255 1.13 18.45 -1.94
N PRO A 256 2.48 18.43 -2.09
CA PRO A 256 3.13 17.67 -3.16
C PRO A 256 2.83 16.17 -3.13
N LEU A 257 2.46 15.62 -1.96
CA LEU A 257 2.04 14.23 -1.84
C LEU A 257 0.66 13.96 -2.44
N SER A 258 -0.20 14.97 -2.61
CA SER A 258 -1.53 14.81 -3.24
C SER A 258 -1.40 14.38 -4.70
N GLN A 259 -0.49 15.00 -5.46
CA GLN A 259 -0.21 14.59 -6.84
C GLN A 259 0.49 13.22 -6.90
N ALA A 260 1.45 12.98 -6.00
CA ALA A 260 2.12 11.68 -5.92
C ALA A 260 1.12 10.55 -5.64
N TRP A 261 0.20 10.76 -4.70
CA TRP A 261 -0.87 9.83 -4.38
C TRP A 261 -1.83 9.61 -5.55
N THR A 262 -2.24 10.68 -6.22
CA THR A 262 -3.08 10.59 -7.44
C THR A 262 -2.43 9.71 -8.51
N ASN A 263 -1.12 9.87 -8.72
CA ASN A 263 -0.39 9.09 -9.71
C ASN A 263 -0.23 7.62 -9.30
N VAL A 264 -0.01 7.35 -8.01
CA VAL A 264 0.09 5.97 -7.50
C VAL A 264 -1.26 5.27 -7.52
N ILE A 265 -2.36 5.94 -7.15
CA ILE A 265 -3.68 5.31 -7.10
C ILE A 265 -4.29 5.08 -8.48
N ALA A 266 -3.79 5.74 -9.52
CA ALA A 266 -4.16 5.42 -10.91
C ALA A 266 -3.73 3.99 -11.31
N ASN A 267 -2.70 3.44 -10.65
CA ASN A 267 -2.36 2.03 -10.71
C ASN A 267 -1.64 1.61 -9.41
N PRO A 268 -2.39 1.26 -8.34
CA PRO A 268 -1.80 0.94 -7.03
C PRO A 268 -0.92 -0.32 -7.07
N LEU A 269 -1.05 -1.13 -8.12
CA LEU A 269 -0.32 -2.36 -8.36
C LEU A 269 0.71 -2.22 -9.50
N VAL A 270 1.22 -1.01 -9.77
CA VAL A 270 2.31 -0.81 -10.73
C VAL A 270 3.58 -1.56 -10.33
N GLY A 271 3.85 -1.67 -9.03
CA GLY A 271 4.99 -2.38 -8.47
C GLY A 271 6.31 -1.61 -8.54
N PRO A 272 7.29 -2.00 -7.71
CA PRO A 272 8.52 -1.23 -7.52
C PRO A 272 9.43 -1.22 -8.75
N VAL A 273 9.44 -2.26 -9.58
CA VAL A 273 10.33 -2.32 -10.75
C VAL A 273 9.78 -1.51 -11.91
N VAL A 274 8.48 -1.67 -12.20
CA VAL A 274 7.84 -0.98 -13.32
C VAL A 274 7.69 0.52 -13.03
N ALA A 275 7.46 0.91 -11.77
CA ALA A 275 7.39 2.32 -11.38
C ALA A 275 8.67 3.11 -11.73
N HIS A 276 9.82 2.44 -11.75
CA HIS A 276 11.14 3.03 -12.07
C HIS A 276 11.53 2.90 -13.54
N GLN A 277 10.70 2.26 -14.38
CA GLN A 277 10.95 2.24 -15.82
C GLN A 277 10.69 3.62 -16.44
N PRO A 278 11.38 3.99 -17.54
CA PRO A 278 11.15 5.26 -18.22
C PRO A 278 9.67 5.46 -18.58
N ASN A 279 9.07 6.51 -18.02
CA ASN A 279 7.69 6.88 -18.27
C ASN A 279 7.61 8.35 -18.74
N PRO A 280 7.46 8.60 -20.05
CA PRO A 280 7.38 9.97 -20.57
C PRO A 280 6.20 10.78 -20.04
N ALA A 281 5.10 10.13 -19.63
CA ALA A 281 3.91 10.79 -19.10
C ALA A 281 4.07 11.19 -17.63
N ASN A 282 4.89 10.46 -16.87
CA ASN A 282 5.23 10.78 -15.48
C ASN A 282 6.65 10.31 -15.16
N PRO A 283 7.69 11.13 -15.44
CA PRO A 283 9.08 10.73 -15.23
C PRO A 283 9.44 10.52 -13.76
N ASP A 284 8.63 11.04 -12.83
CA ASP A 284 8.87 10.97 -11.39
C ASP A 284 8.09 9.82 -10.69
N LEU A 285 7.45 8.92 -11.45
CA LEU A 285 6.60 7.87 -10.89
C LEU A 285 7.34 6.98 -9.88
N GLY A 286 8.59 6.63 -10.14
CA GLY A 286 9.41 5.83 -9.21
C GLY A 286 9.57 6.50 -7.84
N PHE A 287 9.96 7.79 -7.83
CA PHE A 287 10.11 8.56 -6.59
C PHE A 287 8.79 8.72 -5.83
N GLN A 288 7.70 8.97 -6.57
CA GLN A 288 6.36 9.12 -6.00
C GLN A 288 5.89 7.80 -5.37
N TYR A 289 6.06 6.68 -6.07
CA TYR A 289 5.71 5.34 -5.60
C TYR A 289 6.50 4.98 -4.33
N ASP A 290 7.82 5.16 -4.34
CA ASP A 290 8.66 4.83 -3.18
C ASP A 290 8.32 5.70 -1.99
N THR A 291 7.99 6.98 -2.21
CA THR A 291 7.60 7.90 -1.14
C THR A 291 6.29 7.44 -0.52
N VAL A 292 5.26 7.23 -1.34
CA VAL A 292 3.97 6.74 -0.87
C VAL A 292 4.13 5.42 -0.12
N ARG A 293 4.81 4.43 -0.70
CA ARG A 293 5.06 3.13 -0.05
C ARG A 293 5.76 3.29 1.30
N SER A 294 6.79 4.12 1.37
CA SER A 294 7.57 4.35 2.57
C SER A 294 6.74 4.98 3.71
N LEU A 295 5.76 5.83 3.39
CA LEU A 295 4.87 6.42 4.39
C LEU A 295 4.05 5.36 5.15
N PHE A 296 3.69 4.24 4.51
CA PHE A 296 2.97 3.15 5.17
C PHE A 296 3.84 2.32 6.13
N LEU A 297 5.17 2.48 6.09
CA LEU A 297 6.06 1.78 7.04
C LEU A 297 6.02 2.41 8.44
N SER A 298 5.70 3.70 8.56
CA SER A 298 5.69 4.44 9.84
C SER A 298 4.42 5.29 10.01
N PRO A 299 3.24 4.67 10.19
CA PRO A 299 1.95 5.32 9.99
C PRO A 299 1.71 6.60 10.79
N GLU A 300 2.09 6.62 12.07
CA GLU A 300 1.84 7.78 12.95
C GLU A 300 2.68 8.98 12.54
N ALA A 301 3.97 8.75 12.23
CA ALA A 301 4.86 9.82 11.80
C ALA A 301 4.45 10.34 10.42
N SER A 302 4.03 9.45 9.52
CA SER A 302 3.54 9.79 8.19
C SER A 302 2.29 10.67 8.23
N GLN A 303 1.33 10.40 9.13
CA GLN A 303 0.16 11.27 9.29
C GLN A 303 0.57 12.68 9.73
N ARG A 304 1.47 12.81 10.71
CA ARG A 304 1.99 14.13 11.12
C ARG A 304 2.72 14.84 9.98
N PHE A 305 3.48 14.09 9.19
CA PHE A 305 4.21 14.58 8.04
C PHE A 305 3.30 15.11 6.93
N ILE A 306 2.26 14.36 6.56
CA ILE A 306 1.25 14.78 5.59
C ILE A 306 0.53 16.04 6.09
N HIS A 307 0.12 16.07 7.36
CA HIS A 307 -0.53 17.26 7.95
C HIS A 307 0.39 18.49 8.04
N ALA A 308 1.70 18.30 8.25
CA ALA A 308 2.65 19.41 8.22
C ALA A 308 2.74 20.02 6.81
N LEU A 309 2.74 19.19 5.77
CA LEU A 309 2.71 19.62 4.38
C LEU A 309 1.39 20.31 4.01
N ASP A 310 0.24 19.77 4.44
CA ASP A 310 -1.08 20.39 4.17
C ASP A 310 -1.20 21.81 4.72
N ARG A 311 -0.50 22.10 5.82
CA ARG A 311 -0.50 23.42 6.47
C ARG A 311 0.59 24.35 5.91
N GLY A 312 1.41 23.88 4.97
CA GLY A 312 2.61 24.59 4.52
C GLY A 312 3.57 24.90 5.68
N GLY A 313 3.60 24.04 6.69
CA GLY A 313 4.31 24.26 7.96
C GLY A 313 5.74 23.76 7.95
N THR A 314 6.24 23.42 9.12
CA THR A 314 7.57 22.81 9.32
C THR A 314 7.49 21.55 10.15
N MET A 315 8.36 20.60 9.87
CA MET A 315 8.54 19.39 10.68
C MET A 315 10.00 18.97 10.67
N SER A 316 10.49 18.44 11.80
CA SER A 316 11.81 17.81 11.89
C SER A 316 11.76 16.64 12.88
N GLU A 317 11.63 15.43 12.35
CA GLU A 317 11.56 14.19 13.14
C GLU A 317 12.58 13.17 12.63
N GLY A 318 13.19 12.41 13.56
CA GLY A 318 14.19 11.39 13.28
C GLY A 318 15.61 11.94 13.11
N HIS A 319 16.63 11.17 13.48
CA HIS A 319 18.04 11.58 13.32
C HIS A 319 18.74 10.71 12.27
N PRO A 320 19.51 11.27 11.31
CA PRO A 320 20.22 10.46 10.32
C PRO A 320 21.28 9.56 10.96
N GLN A 321 21.86 10.01 12.08
CA GLN A 321 22.91 9.33 12.85
C GLN A 321 22.56 9.39 14.34
N PRO A 322 21.58 8.62 14.83
CA PRO A 322 21.09 8.75 16.20
C PRO A 322 22.15 8.30 17.22
N PRO A 323 22.23 8.92 18.42
CA PRO A 323 23.28 8.61 19.41
C PRO A 323 23.32 7.15 19.86
N ASN A 324 22.18 6.47 19.87
CA ASN A 324 22.07 5.05 20.24
C ASN A 324 22.41 4.09 19.08
N GLY A 325 22.81 4.62 17.92
CA GLY A 325 23.12 3.86 16.71
C GLY A 325 21.93 3.14 16.07
N ARG A 326 20.73 3.20 16.67
CA ARG A 326 19.55 2.49 16.15
C ARG A 326 18.96 3.26 14.98
N PRO A 327 18.95 2.70 13.76
CA PRO A 327 18.36 3.34 12.59
C PRO A 327 16.95 3.89 12.87
N GLN A 328 16.68 5.11 12.39
CA GLN A 328 15.37 5.78 12.46
C GLN A 328 14.96 6.24 11.06
N ALA A 329 13.65 6.27 10.82
CA ALA A 329 13.07 7.02 9.71
C ALA A 329 13.16 8.52 9.99
N GLY A 330 13.22 9.33 8.94
CA GLY A 330 13.28 10.79 9.02
C GLY A 330 12.13 11.45 8.29
N PHE A 331 11.58 12.52 8.86
CA PHE A 331 10.46 13.28 8.30
C PHE A 331 10.71 14.77 8.49
N TYR A 332 10.98 15.46 7.38
CA TYR A 332 11.37 16.85 7.39
C TYR A 332 10.58 17.64 6.38
N VAL A 333 10.00 18.76 6.82
CA VAL A 333 9.16 19.64 6.00
C VAL A 333 9.58 21.08 6.22
N SER A 334 9.63 21.86 5.14
CA SER A 334 9.66 23.32 5.18
C SER A 334 8.78 23.87 4.05
N GLY A 335 7.55 24.23 4.38
CA GLY A 335 6.55 24.60 3.38
C GLY A 335 6.16 23.40 2.54
N ASN A 336 6.39 23.50 1.23
CA ASN A 336 6.13 22.42 0.26
C ASN A 336 7.37 21.58 -0.05
N ASP A 337 8.53 21.95 0.50
CA ASP A 337 9.75 21.17 0.36
C ASP A 337 9.82 20.11 1.47
N PHE A 338 10.24 18.90 1.12
CA PHE A 338 10.41 17.85 2.12
C PHE A 338 11.58 16.91 1.85
N VAL A 339 11.99 16.25 2.93
CA VAL A 339 12.98 15.18 2.95
C VAL A 339 12.42 14.05 3.82
N HIS A 340 12.38 12.83 3.28
CA HIS A 340 11.93 11.64 3.99
C HIS A 340 12.86 10.45 3.72
N TRP A 341 13.17 9.66 4.75
CA TRP A 341 13.82 8.36 4.59
C TRP A 341 13.20 7.32 5.53
N ASN A 342 13.20 6.06 5.12
CA ASN A 342 12.71 4.95 5.94
C ASN A 342 13.78 4.45 6.93
N ARG A 343 13.45 3.45 7.74
CA ARG A 343 14.38 2.93 8.74
C ARG A 343 15.60 2.23 8.14
N ASP A 344 15.48 1.69 6.93
CA ASP A 344 16.59 1.04 6.21
C ASP A 344 17.57 2.07 5.63
N GLY A 345 17.13 3.31 5.41
CA GLY A 345 17.98 4.45 5.08
C GLY A 345 17.70 5.03 3.69
N HIS A 346 16.98 4.31 2.84
CA HIS A 346 16.53 4.80 1.55
C HIS A 346 15.50 5.92 1.72
N GLY A 347 15.60 6.97 0.91
CA GLY A 347 14.72 8.12 1.03
C GLY A 347 14.64 8.97 -0.23
N MET A 348 13.74 9.94 -0.16
CA MET A 348 13.42 10.85 -1.25
C MET A 348 13.37 12.29 -0.72
N ALA A 349 13.82 13.21 -1.55
CA ALA A 349 13.68 14.64 -1.33
C ALA A 349 12.84 15.24 -2.45
N TYR A 350 11.91 16.13 -2.10
CA TYR A 350 11.18 16.97 -3.02
C TYR A 350 11.52 18.42 -2.69
N ILE A 351 12.39 19.03 -3.48
CA ILE A 351 12.94 20.37 -3.21
C ILE A 351 12.70 21.24 -4.43
N ALA A 352 12.07 22.41 -4.23
CA ALA A 352 11.78 23.37 -5.28
C ALA A 352 11.08 22.77 -6.52
N GLY A 353 10.21 21.78 -6.28
CA GLY A 353 9.46 21.10 -7.33
C GLY A 353 10.17 19.91 -7.98
N GLN A 354 11.35 19.52 -7.49
CA GLN A 354 12.15 18.44 -8.08
C GLN A 354 12.32 17.27 -7.12
N TRP A 355 12.08 16.07 -7.63
CA TRP A 355 12.35 14.82 -6.94
C TRP A 355 13.83 14.42 -7.04
N SER A 356 14.36 13.86 -5.96
CA SER A 356 15.65 13.17 -6.00
C SER A 356 15.75 12.09 -4.93
N GLU A 357 16.51 11.05 -5.22
CA GLU A 357 16.85 10.01 -4.24
C GLU A 357 17.91 10.49 -3.26
N ILE A 358 17.78 10.05 -2.02
CA ILE A 358 18.74 10.31 -0.95
C ILE A 358 18.98 9.03 -0.16
N GLU A 359 20.18 8.92 0.38
CA GLU A 359 20.50 7.89 1.37
C GLU A 359 20.74 8.56 2.70
N ARG A 360 20.19 8.00 3.79
CA ARG A 360 20.40 8.54 5.15
C ARG A 360 21.87 8.71 5.48
N SER A 361 22.72 7.82 4.99
CA SER A 361 24.19 7.88 5.18
C SER A 361 24.84 9.12 4.56
N GLN A 362 24.20 9.76 3.59
CA GLN A 362 24.66 10.98 2.94
C GLN A 362 24.21 12.25 3.70
N ILE A 363 23.31 12.13 4.68
CA ILE A 363 22.67 13.27 5.33
C ILE A 363 23.39 13.59 6.63
N THR A 364 23.66 14.87 6.82
CA THR A 364 24.08 15.44 8.11
C THR A 364 23.02 16.40 8.61
N ARG A 365 22.80 16.39 9.93
CA ARG A 365 21.83 17.24 10.62
C ARG A 365 22.57 18.16 11.57
N THR A 366 22.32 19.46 11.47
CA THR A 366 22.79 20.46 12.43
C THR A 366 21.59 21.03 13.18
N ASP A 367 21.59 20.90 14.49
CA ASP A 367 20.60 21.51 15.38
C ASP A 367 21.17 22.82 15.93
N ARG A 368 20.46 23.93 15.73
CA ARG A 368 20.92 25.25 16.20
C ARG A 368 20.49 25.57 17.63
N GLY A 369 19.76 24.68 18.31
CA GLY A 369 19.34 24.84 19.70
C GLY A 369 18.12 25.75 19.92
N ASN A 370 17.60 26.37 18.86
CA ASN A 370 16.42 27.24 18.87
C ASN A 370 15.25 26.64 18.06
N GLY A 371 15.28 25.33 17.80
CA GLY A 371 14.31 24.63 16.95
C GLY A 371 14.60 24.70 15.45
N VAL A 372 15.60 25.51 15.03
CA VAL A 372 16.06 25.53 13.64
C VAL A 372 16.94 24.31 13.37
N VAL A 373 16.64 23.62 12.27
CA VAL A 373 17.38 22.44 11.82
C VAL A 373 17.86 22.63 10.38
N ASP A 374 19.15 22.40 10.15
CA ASP A 374 19.71 22.33 8.80
C ASP A 374 20.02 20.88 8.44
N LEU A 375 19.55 20.45 7.28
CA LEU A 375 19.99 19.23 6.62
C LEU A 375 20.97 19.58 5.51
N ASN A 376 22.12 18.91 5.50
CA ASN A 376 23.04 18.93 4.37
C ASN A 376 23.19 17.52 3.81
N ILE A 377 23.42 17.43 2.51
CA ILE A 377 23.68 16.18 1.80
C ILE A 377 25.11 16.16 1.27
N THR A 378 25.79 15.03 1.43
CA THR A 378 27.12 14.80 0.88
C THR A 378 27.03 13.83 -0.30
N ARG A 379 27.32 14.32 -1.51
CA ARG A 379 27.39 13.49 -2.73
C ARG A 379 28.76 13.64 -3.36
N ASN A 380 29.40 12.50 -3.68
CA ASN A 380 30.74 12.47 -4.28
C ASN A 380 31.78 13.28 -3.47
N GLY A 381 31.68 13.24 -2.14
CA GLY A 381 32.55 13.98 -1.22
C GLY A 381 32.24 15.48 -1.10
N VAL A 382 31.23 16.01 -1.79
CA VAL A 382 30.84 17.42 -1.73
C VAL A 382 29.59 17.57 -0.88
N ALA A 383 29.70 18.37 0.18
CA ALA A 383 28.56 18.73 1.04
C ALA A 383 27.81 19.94 0.45
N ALA A 384 26.49 19.84 0.39
CA ALA A 384 25.60 20.92 -0.04
C ALA A 384 24.39 21.03 0.90
N PRO A 385 23.82 22.24 1.10
CA PRO A 385 22.56 22.41 1.80
C PRO A 385 21.44 21.63 1.09
N LEU A 386 20.65 20.89 1.87
CA LEU A 386 19.51 20.12 1.37
C LEU A 386 18.19 20.79 1.77
N LEU A 387 17.99 21.03 3.07
CA LEU A 387 16.74 21.61 3.58
C LEU A 387 17.03 22.42 4.84
N HIS A 388 16.45 23.62 4.92
CA HIS A 388 16.48 24.47 6.10
C HIS A 388 15.09 24.52 6.71
N ILE A 389 14.98 24.17 7.98
CA ILE A 389 13.71 24.10 8.72
C ILE A 389 13.76 25.17 9.82
N ASP A 390 12.93 26.20 9.69
CA ASP A 390 12.76 27.26 10.68
C ASP A 390 11.27 27.38 11.06
N PRO A 391 10.86 26.90 12.25
CA PRO A 391 9.48 26.99 12.70
C PRO A 391 8.94 28.42 12.82
N ALA A 392 9.81 29.43 12.96
CA ALA A 392 9.40 30.83 13.01
C ALA A 392 9.18 31.42 11.60
N ASN A 393 9.78 30.82 10.56
CA ASN A 393 9.70 31.27 9.18
C ASN A 393 9.47 30.09 8.22
N PRO A 394 8.29 29.45 8.24
CA PRO A 394 7.96 28.40 7.28
C PRO A 394 8.08 28.95 5.85
N ARG A 395 8.89 28.31 5.00
CA ARG A 395 9.08 28.75 3.61
C ARG A 395 7.82 28.51 2.78
N CYS A 396 6.92 29.48 2.69
CA CYS A 396 5.88 29.47 1.67
C CYS A 396 6.50 29.75 0.30
N VAL A 397 6.94 28.72 -0.42
CA VAL A 397 7.30 28.88 -1.83
C VAL A 397 6.00 28.92 -2.62
N LEU A 398 5.60 30.11 -3.08
CA LEU A 398 4.56 30.27 -4.08
C LEU A 398 4.90 29.36 -5.27
N ILE A 399 4.05 28.37 -5.55
CA ILE A 399 4.11 27.61 -6.80
C ILE A 399 3.96 28.65 -7.92
N ARG A 400 5.06 28.94 -8.62
CA ARG A 400 5.00 29.74 -9.84
C ARG A 400 4.15 28.96 -10.83
N SER A 401 2.88 29.33 -10.97
CA SER A 401 2.08 28.91 -12.11
C SER A 401 2.92 29.13 -13.37
N SER A 402 3.17 28.04 -14.09
CA SER A 402 3.87 28.05 -15.36
C SER A 402 3.27 29.14 -16.24
N ARG A 403 4.15 30.04 -16.69
CA ARG A 403 3.84 31.19 -17.54
C ARG A 403 2.93 30.78 -18.70
N VAL A 404 1.67 31.22 -18.65
CA VAL A 404 0.97 31.57 -19.89
C VAL A 404 1.74 32.76 -20.46
N ARG A 405 2.47 32.51 -21.55
CA ARG A 405 3.03 33.55 -22.42
C ARG A 405 1.87 34.40 -22.93
N ARG A 406 1.51 35.47 -22.21
CA ARG A 406 0.82 36.61 -22.81
C ARG A 406 1.87 37.51 -23.43
N SER A 407 1.92 37.51 -24.75
CA SER A 407 2.63 38.53 -25.52
C SER A 407 2.12 39.92 -25.11
N ARG A 408 3.05 40.81 -24.74
CA ARG A 408 2.85 42.26 -24.85
C ARG A 408 2.78 42.60 -26.35
N ILE A 409 2.05 43.62 -26.80
CA ILE A 409 2.37 45.07 -26.80
C ILE A 409 1.19 45.76 -27.57
N PRO A 410 0.84 47.08 -27.48
CA PRO A 410 1.01 48.13 -26.46
C PRO A 410 -0.30 48.86 -26.07
N ARG A 411 -0.19 49.75 -25.06
CA ARG A 411 -1.19 50.69 -24.52
C ARG A 411 -1.53 51.87 -25.45
N LEU A 412 -2.74 52.41 -25.28
CA LEU A 412 -3.08 53.86 -25.35
C LEU A 412 -4.09 54.22 -24.23
N PRO A 413 -4.21 55.51 -23.82
CA PRO A 413 -4.52 55.90 -22.43
C PRO A 413 -5.95 56.40 -22.14
N ALA A 414 -6.34 56.24 -20.86
CA ALA A 414 -7.21 57.01 -19.96
C ALA A 414 -8.54 57.66 -20.45
N CYS A 415 -9.65 57.40 -19.72
CA CYS A 415 -10.32 58.37 -18.81
C CYS A 415 -11.64 57.81 -18.22
N GLU A 416 -11.80 58.00 -16.91
CA GLU A 416 -13.00 58.36 -16.12
C GLU A 416 -14.37 57.63 -16.31
N ASP A 417 -14.83 57.01 -15.22
CA ASP A 417 -16.25 56.84 -14.84
C ASP A 417 -16.83 58.20 -14.35
N PRO A 418 -18.17 58.49 -14.31
CA PRO A 418 -19.18 57.61 -13.69
C PRO A 418 -20.69 57.74 -14.10
N VAL A 419 -21.51 56.88 -13.47
CA VAL A 419 -22.97 56.96 -13.17
C VAL A 419 -24.02 56.56 -14.23
N GLY A 420 -24.92 55.61 -13.86
CA GLY A 420 -26.29 55.51 -14.39
C GLY A 420 -26.94 54.11 -14.35
N VAL A 421 -27.89 53.91 -13.43
CA VAL A 421 -28.69 52.67 -13.20
C VAL A 421 -29.96 52.67 -14.12
N PRO A 422 -30.94 51.74 -13.98
CA PRO A 422 -31.17 50.46 -14.70
C PRO A 422 -32.36 50.46 -15.67
N VAL A 423 -32.45 49.48 -16.60
CA VAL A 423 -33.75 49.02 -17.16
C VAL A 423 -33.74 47.51 -17.50
N ARG A 424 -34.66 46.77 -16.88
CA ARG A 424 -35.41 45.58 -17.40
C ARG A 424 -36.90 46.01 -17.38
N PRO A 425 -37.89 45.34 -18.03
CA PRO A 425 -37.96 43.92 -18.42
C PRO A 425 -38.72 43.62 -19.76
N SER A 426 -38.89 42.32 -20.08
CA SER A 426 -40.07 41.63 -20.68
C SER A 426 -39.59 40.43 -21.51
N ALA A 427 -39.81 39.15 -21.16
CA ALA A 427 -41.06 38.38 -21.03
C ALA A 427 -41.79 38.17 -22.37
N THR A 428 -41.73 36.94 -22.92
CA THR A 428 -42.87 36.21 -23.52
C THR A 428 -42.43 34.80 -23.98
N ALA A 429 -43.06 33.78 -23.39
CA ALA A 429 -43.40 32.53 -24.08
C ALA A 429 -44.80 32.74 -24.75
N PRO A 430 -45.35 31.87 -25.65
CA PRO A 430 -45.79 30.53 -25.24
C PRO A 430 -45.96 29.43 -26.34
N THR A 431 -46.32 28.20 -25.89
CA THR A 431 -47.23 27.18 -26.51
C THR A 431 -46.76 26.46 -27.79
N ASN A 432 -47.11 25.21 -28.14
CA ASN A 432 -48.04 24.13 -27.69
C ASN A 432 -47.58 22.84 -28.45
N ARG A 433 -47.50 21.62 -27.87
CA ARG A 433 -48.55 20.59 -27.65
C ARG A 433 -48.73 19.56 -28.81
N LEU A 434 -48.97 18.29 -28.43
CA LEU A 434 -49.59 17.14 -29.17
C LEU A 434 -48.66 16.28 -30.05
N ASN A 435 -48.84 14.96 -30.27
CA ASN A 435 -49.48 13.79 -29.61
C ASN A 435 -49.22 12.58 -30.54
N GLY A 436 -49.30 11.34 -30.03
CA GLY A 436 -49.62 10.11 -30.82
C GLY A 436 -48.47 9.11 -30.96
N LYS A 437 -48.44 7.97 -30.25
CA LYS A 437 -49.17 6.68 -30.39
C LYS A 437 -48.80 5.81 -31.61
N ALA A 438 -48.45 4.55 -31.26
CA ALA A 438 -48.71 3.25 -31.91
C ALA A 438 -47.65 2.59 -32.84
N HIS A 439 -47.18 1.42 -32.36
CA HIS A 439 -46.60 0.23 -33.03
C HIS A 439 -47.50 -0.39 -34.13
N PRO A 440 -47.18 -1.55 -34.79
CA PRO A 440 -45.94 -2.37 -34.88
C PRO A 440 -45.60 -2.82 -36.33
N SER A 441 -44.49 -3.55 -36.56
CA SER A 441 -44.45 -4.88 -37.24
C SER A 441 -43.05 -5.26 -37.77
N GLY A 442 -42.69 -6.54 -37.54
CA GLY A 442 -42.03 -7.43 -38.52
C GLY A 442 -40.50 -7.38 -38.65
N MET A 443 -39.80 -8.44 -38.22
CA MET A 443 -39.39 -9.57 -39.08
C MET A 443 -38.43 -10.52 -38.36
N GLU A 444 -38.61 -11.80 -38.69
CA GLU A 444 -37.84 -12.98 -38.31
C GLU A 444 -36.43 -12.97 -38.90
N HIS A 445 -35.44 -13.58 -38.22
CA HIS A 445 -34.93 -14.93 -38.59
C HIS A 445 -33.67 -15.33 -37.81
N SER A 446 -33.74 -16.58 -37.33
CA SER A 446 -32.72 -17.63 -37.48
C SER A 446 -31.52 -17.73 -36.51
N SER A 447 -31.61 -18.81 -35.73
CA SER A 447 -30.62 -19.90 -35.65
C SER A 447 -29.37 -19.71 -34.80
N SER A 448 -29.29 -20.44 -33.68
CA SER A 448 -28.38 -21.60 -33.56
C SER A 448 -28.51 -22.22 -32.16
N THR A 449 -28.41 -23.54 -32.12
CA THR A 449 -28.73 -24.42 -30.99
C THR A 449 -27.47 -25.22 -30.61
N ILE A 450 -27.34 -25.55 -29.31
CA ILE A 450 -26.61 -26.69 -28.69
C ILE A 450 -25.07 -26.50 -28.45
N PRO A 451 -24.41 -27.09 -27.40
CA PRO A 451 -24.88 -27.88 -26.25
C PRO A 451 -24.43 -27.45 -24.84
N HIS A 452 -25.18 -27.98 -23.87
CA HIS A 452 -24.76 -28.27 -22.50
C HIS A 452 -23.55 -29.21 -22.41
N THR A 453 -22.63 -28.91 -21.49
CA THR A 453 -21.77 -29.93 -20.86
C THR A 453 -21.89 -29.85 -19.33
N ARG A 454 -22.03 -31.05 -18.75
CA ARG A 454 -22.23 -31.35 -17.32
C ARG A 454 -20.98 -31.01 -16.52
N THR A 455 -21.14 -30.28 -15.41
CA THR A 455 -20.15 -30.22 -14.34
C THR A 455 -20.46 -31.26 -13.27
N THR A 456 -19.52 -32.17 -13.08
CA THR A 456 -19.47 -33.20 -12.05
C THR A 456 -19.12 -32.57 -10.69
N ARG A 457 -19.90 -32.95 -9.67
CA ARG A 457 -19.69 -32.64 -8.25
C ARG A 457 -18.30 -33.05 -7.77
N CYS A 458 -17.61 -32.17 -7.05
CA CYS A 458 -16.54 -32.53 -6.12
C CYS A 458 -17.04 -32.54 -4.68
N SER A 459 -16.64 -33.59 -3.98
CA SER A 459 -17.07 -34.00 -2.65
C SER A 459 -16.33 -33.25 -1.54
N ARG A 460 -17.07 -32.90 -0.48
CA ARG A 460 -16.54 -32.42 0.81
C ARG A 460 -15.70 -33.51 1.52
N PRO A 461 -14.69 -33.12 2.31
CA PRO A 461 -14.28 -33.89 3.48
C PRO A 461 -14.66 -33.18 4.79
N CYS A 462 -15.33 -33.93 5.66
CA CYS A 462 -15.60 -33.61 7.05
C CYS A 462 -14.28 -33.56 7.85
N TRP A 463 -14.14 -32.58 8.74
CA TRP A 463 -13.19 -32.64 9.86
C TRP A 463 -13.98 -32.74 11.16
N ALA A 464 -13.68 -33.79 11.92
CA ALA A 464 -14.21 -34.06 13.24
C ALA A 464 -13.17 -33.67 14.30
N ARG A 465 -13.64 -32.89 15.29
CA ARG A 465 -13.16 -32.62 16.65
C ARG A 465 -11.70 -32.20 16.88
#